data_AF-A0A7V6YR90-F1
#
_entry.id   AF-A0A7V6YR90-F1
#
_cell.length_a   1.000
_cell.length_b   1.000
_cell.length_c   1.000
_cell.angle_alpha   90.00
_cell.angle_beta   90.00
_cell.angle_gamma   90.00
#
_symmetry.space_group_name_H-M   'P 1'
#
loop_
_entity.id
_entity.type
_entity.pdbx_description
1 polymer ?
#
loop_
_entity_poly.entity_id
_entity_poly.type
_entity_poly.pdbx_seq_one_letter_code
_entity_poly.pdbx_strand_id
1 'polypeptide(L)'
;MKIKYESGLLLLDITLTFNGKSKVIENMVLDTGAAKTLISQDVVEDIGLTVDLNDRIVTYFGIGGKEHAFRKQVETIEIGDFTAENAEVDFNDFGYKDING
;
A
#
# COMPACT_ATOMS: atom_id res chain seq x y z
N MET A 1 1.11 14.68 10.34
CA MET A 1 0.51 13.32 10.40
C MET A 1 -0.77 13.35 11.22
N LYS A 2 -1.86 12.75 10.76
CA LYS A 2 -3.13 12.61 11.51
C LYS A 2 -3.59 11.15 11.46
N ILE A 3 -3.69 10.51 12.62
CA ILE A 3 -4.26 9.17 12.75
C ILE A 3 -5.76 9.32 13.07
N LYS A 4 -6.59 8.58 12.33
CA LYS A 4 -8.04 8.41 12.53
C LYS A 4 -8.27 7.09 13.27
N TYR A 5 -9.28 7.03 14.13
CA TYR A 5 -9.74 5.78 14.73
C TYR A 5 -11.17 5.52 14.27
N GLU A 6 -11.35 4.52 13.42
CA GLU A 6 -12.63 4.22 12.76
C GLU A 6 -12.83 2.70 12.72
N SER A 7 -14.04 2.24 13.10
CA SER A 7 -14.40 0.82 13.09
C SER A 7 -13.41 -0.11 13.80
N GLY A 8 -12.72 0.40 14.83
CA GLY A 8 -11.72 -0.37 15.59
C GLY A 8 -10.30 -0.33 15.01
N LEU A 9 -10.08 0.37 13.90
CA LEU A 9 -8.79 0.45 13.20
C LEU A 9 -8.16 1.82 13.38
N LEU A 10 -6.83 1.85 13.45
CA LEU A 10 -6.05 3.08 13.30
C LEU A 10 -5.76 3.28 11.81
N LEU A 11 -6.30 4.35 11.25
CA LEU A 11 -6.18 4.69 9.84
C LEU A 11 -5.37 5.98 9.67
N LEU A 12 -4.60 6.07 8.60
CA LEU A 12 -3.91 7.29 8.21
C LEU A 12 -3.88 7.41 6.70
N ASP A 13 -3.57 8.61 6.21
CA ASP A 13 -3.38 8.85 4.78
C ASP A 13 -1.88 8.98 4.51
N ILE A 14 -1.42 8.39 3.39
CA ILE A 14 -0.03 8.47 2.92
C ILE A 14 0.03 9.16 1.56
N THR A 15 1.17 9.73 1.21
CA THR A 15 1.46 10.10 -0.18
C THR A 15 2.46 9.12 -0.76
N LEU A 16 2.16 8.55 -1.92
CA LEU A 16 3.03 7.64 -2.66
C LEU A 16 3.45 8.29 -3.97
N THR A 17 4.75 8.24 -4.28
CA THR A 17 5.29 8.74 -5.56
C THR A 17 5.87 7.60 -6.39
N PHE A 18 5.45 7.51 -7.65
CA PHE A 18 5.92 6.51 -8.61
C PHE A 18 6.03 7.13 -10.01
N ASN A 19 7.20 6.97 -10.66
CA ASN A 19 7.51 7.55 -11.96
C ASN A 19 7.23 9.06 -12.02
N GLY A 20 7.64 9.80 -10.98
CA GLY A 20 7.43 11.24 -10.85
C GLY A 20 5.97 11.68 -10.65
N LYS A 21 5.01 10.75 -10.47
CA LYS A 21 3.61 11.06 -10.15
C LYS A 21 3.32 10.73 -8.70
N SER A 22 2.72 11.66 -7.98
CA SER A 22 2.34 11.49 -6.57
C SER A 22 0.83 11.34 -6.41
N LYS A 23 0.41 10.50 -5.48
CA LYS A 23 -1.00 10.31 -5.10
C LYS A 23 -1.14 10.16 -3.60
N VAL A 24 -2.19 10.79 -3.05
CA VAL A 24 -2.65 10.53 -1.69
C VAL A 24 -3.47 9.24 -1.67
N ILE A 25 -3.09 8.31 -0.81
CA ILE A 25 -3.81 7.07 -0.55
C ILE A 25 -4.41 7.21 0.85
N GLU A 26 -5.73 7.29 0.91
CA GLU A 26 -6.48 7.45 2.15
C GLU A 26 -6.76 6.10 2.81
N ASN A 27 -7.03 6.10 4.11
CA ASN A 27 -7.51 4.93 4.85
C ASN A 27 -6.55 3.71 4.81
N MET A 28 -5.26 3.98 5.00
CA MET A 28 -4.25 2.96 5.25
C MET A 28 -4.28 2.52 6.71
N VAL A 29 -4.32 1.22 6.97
CA VAL A 29 -4.26 0.65 8.32
C VAL A 29 -2.83 0.72 8.85
N LEU A 30 -2.68 1.23 10.07
CA LEU A 30 -1.44 1.12 10.82
C LEU A 30 -1.37 -0.26 11.49
N ASP A 31 -0.82 -1.24 10.78
CA ASP A 31 -0.74 -2.64 11.24
C ASP A 31 0.68 -3.03 11.70
N THR A 32 0.86 -3.13 13.02
CA THR A 32 2.13 -3.63 13.61
C THR A 32 2.29 -5.15 13.50
N GLY A 33 1.23 -5.88 13.16
CA GLY A 33 1.25 -7.33 12.92
C GLY A 33 1.65 -7.70 11.48
N ALA A 34 1.66 -6.75 10.55
CA ALA A 34 2.10 -6.94 9.19
C ALA A 34 3.63 -6.85 9.06
N ALA A 35 4.25 -7.81 8.37
CA ALA A 35 5.68 -7.80 8.11
C ALA A 35 6.10 -6.82 6.99
N LYS A 36 5.14 -6.36 6.19
CA LYS A 36 5.31 -5.57 4.98
C LYS A 36 4.09 -4.69 4.73
N THR A 37 4.29 -3.59 4.02
CA THR A 37 3.20 -2.74 3.52
C THR A 37 2.56 -3.40 2.30
N LEU A 38 1.23 -3.51 2.34
CA LEU A 38 0.39 -3.98 1.24
C LEU A 38 -0.56 -2.84 0.87
N ILE A 39 -0.72 -2.54 -0.42
CA ILE A 39 -1.61 -1.49 -0.91
C ILE A 39 -2.55 -2.08 -1.95
N SER A 40 -3.81 -1.67 -1.95
CA SER A 40 -4.75 -2.04 -3.01
C SER A 40 -4.23 -1.56 -4.37
N GLN A 41 -4.19 -2.47 -5.36
CA GLN A 41 -3.78 -2.12 -6.72
C GLN A 41 -4.72 -1.04 -7.31
N ASP A 42 -6.02 -1.15 -7.06
CA ASP A 42 -7.06 -0.27 -7.63
C ASP A 42 -6.80 1.22 -7.35
N VAL A 43 -6.22 1.55 -6.19
CA VAL A 43 -5.99 2.95 -5.81
C VAL A 43 -4.72 3.55 -6.39
N VAL A 44 -3.88 2.77 -7.07
CA VAL A 44 -2.63 3.27 -7.67
C VAL A 44 -2.56 3.09 -9.19
N GLU A 45 -3.56 2.46 -9.81
CA GLU A 45 -3.57 2.27 -11.27
C GLU A 45 -3.58 3.59 -12.05
N ASP A 46 -4.24 4.62 -11.52
CA ASP A 46 -4.37 5.94 -12.16
C ASP A 46 -3.05 6.72 -12.25
N ILE A 47 -2.09 6.43 -11.36
CA ILE A 47 -0.72 6.94 -11.50
C ILE A 47 0.15 6.04 -12.40
N GLY A 48 -0.41 4.96 -12.94
CA GLY A 48 0.28 4.02 -13.83
C GLY A 48 1.08 2.95 -13.09
N LEU A 49 0.79 2.73 -11.79
CA LEU A 49 1.38 1.64 -11.03
C LEU A 49 0.51 0.39 -11.22
N THR A 50 0.88 -0.42 -12.19
CA THR A 50 0.22 -1.69 -12.53
C THR A 50 1.24 -2.82 -12.58
N VAL A 51 0.76 -4.07 -12.51
CA VAL A 51 1.64 -5.24 -12.66
C VAL A 51 2.36 -5.25 -14.02
N ASP A 52 3.65 -5.59 -14.01
CA ASP A 52 4.53 -5.79 -15.17
C ASP A 52 5.07 -7.23 -15.18
N LEU A 53 5.45 -7.73 -16.35
CA LEU A 53 6.06 -9.06 -16.53
C LEU A 53 7.35 -9.26 -15.72
N ASN A 54 8.05 -8.17 -15.38
CA ASN A 54 9.29 -8.21 -14.62
C ASN A 54 9.08 -8.09 -13.10
N ASP A 55 7.85 -7.90 -12.63
CA ASP A 55 7.59 -7.76 -11.21
C ASP A 55 7.74 -9.08 -10.46
N ARG A 56 8.24 -8.96 -9.23
CA ARG A 56 8.32 -10.10 -8.33
C ARG A 56 6.94 -10.39 -7.75
N ILE A 57 6.43 -11.59 -8.00
CA ILE A 57 5.25 -12.10 -7.31
C ILE A 57 5.65 -12.62 -5.94
N VAL A 58 4.94 -12.19 -4.91
CA VAL A 58 5.09 -12.63 -3.53
C VAL A 58 3.81 -13.32 -3.05
N THR A 59 3.96 -14.16 -2.03
CA THR A 59 2.84 -14.92 -1.46
C THR A 59 2.73 -14.59 0.01
N TYR A 60 1.52 -14.22 0.44
CA TYR A 60 1.16 -13.94 1.81
C TYR A 60 0.34 -15.09 2.39
N PHE A 61 0.51 -15.32 3.69
CA PHE A 61 -0.29 -16.28 4.46
C PHE A 61 -0.90 -15.55 5.65
N GLY A 62 -2.22 -15.59 5.74
CA GLY A 62 -2.99 -15.00 6.84
C GLY A 62 -4.15 -15.90 7.24
N ILE A 63 -5.04 -15.37 8.08
CA ILE A 63 -6.24 -16.10 8.52
C ILE A 63 -7.12 -16.51 7.33
N GLY A 64 -7.21 -15.66 6.30
CA GLY A 64 -7.94 -15.92 5.06
C GLY A 64 -7.29 -16.95 4.13
N GLY A 65 -6.10 -17.45 4.47
CA GLY A 65 -5.35 -18.39 3.64
C GLY A 65 -4.24 -17.70 2.85
N LYS A 66 -4.09 -18.11 1.60
CA LYS A 66 -2.96 -17.76 0.73
C LYS A 66 -3.38 -16.66 -0.24
N GLU A 67 -2.64 -15.56 -0.24
CA GLU A 67 -2.84 -14.44 -1.15
C GLU A 67 -1.60 -14.14 -1.98
N HIS A 68 -1.80 -13.52 -3.14
CA HIS A 68 -0.75 -13.13 -4.07
C HIS A 68 -0.70 -11.61 -4.23
N ALA A 69 0.52 -11.06 -4.25
CA ALA A 69 0.78 -9.66 -4.52
C ALA A 69 1.96 -9.54 -5.48
N PHE A 70 2.06 -8.43 -6.20
CA PHE A 70 3.27 -8.07 -6.93
C PHE A 70 4.03 -7.00 -6.15
N ARG A 71 5.36 -7.09 -6.17
CA ARG A 71 6.25 -6.15 -5.49
C ARG A 71 6.82 -5.15 -6.48
N LYS A 72 6.79 -3.87 -6.13
CA LYS A 72 7.49 -2.80 -6.84
C LYS A 72 8.30 -1.92 -5.90
N GLN A 73 9.34 -1.31 -6.45
CA GLN A 73 10.00 -0.18 -5.82
C GLN A 73 9.25 1.11 -6.19
N VAL A 74 8.96 1.94 -5.19
CA VAL A 74 8.39 3.28 -5.36
C VAL A 74 9.41 4.33 -4.95
N GLU A 75 9.29 5.54 -5.47
CA GLU A 75 10.25 6.62 -5.22
C GLU A 75 10.15 7.08 -3.76
N THR A 76 8.94 7.42 -3.32
CA THR A 76 8.69 7.84 -1.93
C THR A 76 7.38 7.29 -1.38
N ILE A 77 7.39 7.04 -0.06
CA ILE A 77 6.19 7.01 0.78
C ILE A 77 6.34 8.08 1.84
N GLU A 78 5.36 8.97 1.95
CA GLU A 78 5.37 10.11 2.86
C GLU A 78 4.21 10.01 3.84
N ILE A 79 4.53 10.17 5.13
CA ILE A 79 3.59 10.12 6.25
C ILE A 79 3.85 11.30 7.17
N GLY A 80 3.11 12.40 6.98
CA GLY A 80 3.42 13.66 7.66
C GLY A 80 4.82 14.15 7.27
N ASP A 81 5.70 14.29 8.26
CA ASP A 81 7.07 14.79 8.03
C ASP A 81 8.09 13.66 7.82
N PHE A 82 7.64 12.40 7.84
CA PHE A 82 8.47 11.23 7.57
C PHE A 82 8.39 10.86 6.09
N THR A 83 9.55 10.59 5.50
CA THR A 83 9.69 10.11 4.12
C THR A 83 10.54 8.86 4.10
N ALA A 84 10.01 7.79 3.51
CA ALA A 84 10.77 6.61 3.13
C ALA A 84 11.07 6.69 1.62
N GLU A 85 12.35 6.72 1.26
CA GLU A 85 12.80 6.73 -0.13
C GLU A 85 13.06 5.32 -0.65
N ASN A 86 12.87 5.10 -1.96
CA ASN A 86 13.21 3.85 -2.66
C ASN A 86 12.60 2.59 -2.03
N ALA A 87 11.37 2.71 -1.52
CA ALA A 87 10.71 1.69 -0.73
C ALA A 87 10.19 0.53 -1.59
N GLU A 88 10.36 -0.72 -1.13
CA GLU A 88 9.67 -1.88 -1.70
C GLU A 88 8.27 -2.02 -1.09
N VAL A 89 7.25 -1.98 -1.94
CA VAL A 89 5.84 -2.07 -1.56
C VAL A 89 5.17 -3.19 -2.36
N ASP A 90 4.25 -3.88 -1.70
CA ASP A 90 3.47 -4.95 -2.31
C ASP A 90 2.06 -4.47 -2.63
N PHE A 91 1.53 -4.96 -3.75
CA PHE A 91 0.24 -4.56 -4.28
C PHE A 91 -0.60 -5.78 -4.66
N ASN A 92 -1.88 -5.77 -4.28
CA ASN A 92 -2.84 -6.80 -4.66
C ASN A 92 -4.26 -6.24 -4.73
N ASP A 93 -5.19 -7.06 -5.21
CA ASP A 93 -6.62 -6.82 -5.05
C ASP A 93 -7.12 -7.70 -3.90
N PHE A 94 -7.35 -7.09 -2.74
CA PHE A 94 -7.96 -7.75 -1.57
C PHE A 94 -9.46 -7.41 -1.40
N GLY A 95 -10.06 -6.64 -2.31
CA GLY A 95 -11.52 -6.42 -2.38
C GLY A 95 -12.18 -5.65 -1.22
N TYR A 96 -11.42 -4.91 -0.39
CA TYR A 96 -12.00 -4.03 0.63
C TYR A 96 -12.40 -2.68 0.03
N LYS A 97 -13.60 -2.19 0.35
CA LYS A 97 -14.12 -0.94 -0.22
C LYS A 97 -13.58 0.33 0.43
N ASP A 98 -13.36 0.28 1.75
CA ASP A 98 -13.05 1.47 2.55
C ASP A 98 -11.65 1.44 3.16
N ILE A 99 -10.86 0.39 2.87
CA ILE A 99 -9.50 0.18 3.36
C ILE A 99 -8.61 -0.03 2.15
N ASN A 100 -7.54 0.76 2.04
CA ASN A 100 -6.67 0.76 0.86
C ASN A 100 -5.30 0.11 1.11
N GLY A 101 -5.08 -0.41 2.32
CA GLY A 101 -3.90 -1.17 2.71
C GLY A 101 -3.77 -1.29 4.21
#